data_AF-A0A1Y0Y7T7-F1
#
_entry.id   AF-A0A1Y0Y7T7-F1
#
_cell.length_a   1.000
_cell.length_b   1.000
_cell.length_c   1.000
_cell.angle_alpha   90.00
_cell.angle_beta   90.00
_cell.angle_gamma   90.00
#
_symmetry.space_group_name_H-M   'P 1'
#
loop_
_entity.id
_entity.type
_entity.pdbx_description
1 polymer ?
#
loop_
_entity_poly.entity_id
_entity_poly.type
_entity_poly.pdbx_seq_one_letter_code
_entity_poly.pdbx_strand_id
1 'polypeptide(L)'
;MAQQRFLKVHFARAGLLAACCAVAALLHGPAQAATKAPDADTTLLDTLHDKGPVGPTQAGIPQIDRKSGAIEHWGWQCNFNSTTNRPFVCGVQQNFQLNDVQHHVVSTIGSMQIARAVPPNSPARLADAPYKIILRVPLGLSLNKHSFLGVDNAPPVPLEWQYCDNKGCVGLAAFTQELMDALRRGSIGHLMLAKRDAGVLTINFPLGGLAPALDAADGWASKNGGVSP
;
A
#
# COMPACT_ATOMS: atom_id res chain seq x y z
N MET A 1 56.15 22.90 -3.04
CA MET A 1 56.36 21.81 -4.03
C MET A 1 56.56 20.50 -3.28
N ALA A 2 55.74 19.51 -3.63
CA ALA A 2 55.90 18.04 -3.52
C ALA A 2 56.32 17.38 -2.18
N GLN A 3 55.45 16.50 -1.66
CA GLN A 3 55.72 15.05 -1.68
C GLN A 3 54.46 14.22 -1.38
N GLN A 4 53.80 13.74 -2.44
CA GLN A 4 52.83 12.65 -2.38
C GLN A 4 53.59 11.32 -2.38
N ARG A 5 53.29 10.43 -1.42
CA ARG A 5 53.79 9.04 -1.41
C ARG A 5 52.75 8.14 -2.07
N PHE A 6 53.05 7.71 -3.30
CA PHE A 6 52.39 6.59 -3.97
C PHE A 6 53.11 5.29 -3.63
N LEU A 7 52.39 4.30 -3.11
CA LEU A 7 52.87 2.91 -3.01
C LEU A 7 52.57 2.19 -4.32
N LYS A 8 53.63 1.94 -5.10
CA LYS A 8 53.68 0.96 -6.19
C LYS A 8 53.87 -0.43 -5.59
N VAL A 9 53.07 -1.40 -6.03
CA VAL A 9 53.38 -2.82 -5.88
C VAL A 9 53.50 -3.41 -7.29
N HIS A 10 54.65 -3.98 -7.59
CA HIS A 10 54.93 -4.70 -8.83
C HIS A 10 55.54 -6.08 -8.54
N PHE A 11 55.35 -6.96 -9.53
CA PHE A 11 55.96 -8.27 -9.78
C PHE A 11 55.34 -9.45 -8.97
N ALA A 12 55.13 -10.63 -9.55
CA ALA A 12 55.83 -11.26 -10.66
C ALA A 12 54.96 -12.22 -11.49
N ARG A 13 55.50 -12.58 -12.65
CA ARG A 13 54.94 -13.36 -13.77
C ARG A 13 55.66 -14.72 -13.84
N ALA A 14 54.93 -15.83 -13.95
CA ALA A 14 55.38 -17.15 -14.46
C ALA A 14 54.12 -18.05 -14.49
N GLY A 15 53.78 -18.88 -15.48
CA GLY A 15 54.43 -19.38 -16.67
C GLY A 15 54.01 -20.86 -16.88
N LEU A 16 53.55 -21.19 -18.10
CA LEU A 16 53.37 -22.52 -18.72
C LEU A 16 52.08 -23.37 -18.53
N LEU A 17 51.29 -23.37 -19.62
CA LEU A 17 50.77 -24.48 -20.45
C LEU A 17 50.50 -25.87 -19.82
N ALA A 18 49.23 -26.30 -19.87
CA ALA A 18 48.86 -27.68 -20.15
C ALA A 18 47.51 -27.72 -20.91
N ALA A 19 47.51 -28.34 -22.08
CA ALA A 19 46.32 -28.66 -22.85
C ALA A 19 45.75 -30.02 -22.39
N CYS A 20 44.44 -30.10 -22.18
CA CYS A 20 43.69 -31.35 -22.18
C CYS A 20 42.23 -31.09 -22.57
N CYS A 21 41.78 -31.79 -23.61
CA CYS A 21 40.40 -31.89 -24.05
C CYS A 21 39.53 -32.58 -22.99
N ALA A 22 38.36 -32.05 -22.69
CA ALA A 22 37.19 -32.85 -22.30
C ALA A 22 35.89 -32.04 -22.43
N VAL A 23 34.88 -32.72 -22.96
CA VAL A 23 33.51 -32.30 -23.26
C VAL A 23 32.73 -31.97 -21.97
N ALA A 24 32.05 -30.83 -21.92
CA ALA A 24 30.94 -30.57 -20.99
C ALA A 24 29.93 -29.67 -21.72
N ALA A 25 28.89 -30.26 -22.30
CA ALA A 25 27.59 -30.43 -21.66
C ALA A 25 26.87 -29.09 -21.46
N LEU A 26 25.83 -28.90 -22.28
CA LEU A 26 24.73 -27.95 -22.14
C LEU A 26 24.41 -27.66 -20.67
N LEU A 27 24.64 -26.43 -20.24
CA LEU A 27 23.99 -25.87 -19.06
C LEU A 27 23.25 -24.62 -19.49
N HIS A 28 22.02 -24.86 -19.97
CA HIS A 28 20.94 -23.92 -19.83
C HIS A 28 20.80 -23.62 -18.34
N GLY A 29 21.41 -22.54 -17.88
CA GLY A 29 21.13 -22.04 -16.54
C GLY A 29 19.64 -21.73 -16.47
N PRO A 30 18.87 -22.30 -15.53
CA PRO A 30 17.58 -21.72 -15.25
C PRO A 30 17.91 -20.34 -14.66
N ALA A 31 17.55 -19.28 -15.39
CA ALA A 31 17.26 -18.03 -14.73
C ALA A 31 16.25 -18.38 -13.64
N GLN A 32 16.70 -18.41 -12.39
CA GLN A 32 15.81 -18.43 -11.24
C GLN A 32 15.06 -17.10 -11.29
N ALA A 33 13.96 -17.07 -12.03
CA ALA A 33 12.92 -16.10 -11.82
C ALA A 33 12.58 -16.21 -10.34
N ALA A 34 12.87 -15.15 -9.59
CA ALA A 34 12.46 -15.03 -8.21
C ALA A 34 10.95 -15.26 -8.18
N THR A 35 10.54 -16.44 -7.71
CA THR A 35 9.18 -16.69 -7.29
C THR A 35 8.96 -15.81 -6.08
N LYS A 36 8.49 -14.59 -6.34
CA LYS A 36 7.92 -13.72 -5.33
C LYS A 36 6.83 -14.55 -4.64
N ALA A 37 6.97 -14.77 -3.34
CA ALA A 37 5.91 -15.28 -2.50
C ALA A 37 4.62 -14.46 -2.76
N PRO A 38 3.42 -15.04 -2.56
CA PRO A 38 2.18 -14.29 -2.74
C PRO A 38 2.28 -12.98 -1.97
N ASP A 39 2.17 -11.87 -2.71
CA ASP A 39 2.21 -10.51 -2.21
C ASP A 39 1.33 -10.39 -0.96
N ALA A 40 1.80 -9.60 0.01
CA ALA A 40 0.95 -9.14 1.10
C ALA A 40 -0.40 -8.69 0.50
N ASP A 41 -1.47 -9.29 1.00
CA ASP A 41 -2.88 -9.23 0.60
C ASP A 41 -3.44 -7.80 0.45
N THR A 42 -2.92 -7.03 -0.52
CA THR A 42 -3.35 -5.67 -0.89
C THR A 42 -4.29 -5.71 -2.09
N THR A 43 -4.24 -6.77 -2.91
CA THR A 43 -5.17 -7.00 -4.03
C THR A 43 -6.62 -7.10 -3.56
N LEU A 44 -6.83 -7.60 -2.34
CA LEU A 44 -8.15 -7.61 -1.70
C LEU A 44 -8.55 -6.22 -1.19
N LEU A 45 -7.60 -5.34 -0.87
CA LEU A 45 -7.89 -3.95 -0.50
C LEU A 45 -8.17 -3.07 -1.73
N ASP A 46 -7.65 -3.45 -2.90
CA ASP A 46 -8.04 -2.83 -4.18
C ASP A 46 -9.55 -3.02 -4.47
N THR A 47 -10.20 -4.03 -3.86
CA THR A 47 -11.67 -4.23 -3.96
C THR A 47 -12.48 -3.10 -3.30
N LEU A 48 -11.90 -2.39 -2.32
CA LEU A 48 -12.56 -1.35 -1.53
C LEU A 48 -12.79 -0.07 -2.35
N HIS A 49 -12.08 0.09 -3.46
CA HIS A 49 -12.19 1.28 -4.29
C HIS A 49 -13.58 1.40 -4.93
N ASP A 50 -14.01 2.64 -5.13
CA ASP A 50 -15.22 2.98 -5.87
C ASP A 50 -15.05 2.46 -7.32
N LYS A 51 -15.68 1.32 -7.61
CA LYS A 51 -15.46 0.44 -8.78
C LYS A 51 -14.12 -0.34 -8.81
N GLY A 52 -13.75 -1.01 -7.72
CA GLY A 52 -12.55 -1.86 -7.65
C GLY A 52 -12.39 -2.87 -8.82
N PRO A 53 -11.14 -3.17 -9.26
CA PRO A 53 -10.79 -3.90 -10.49
C PRO A 53 -10.99 -5.43 -10.41
N VAL A 54 -11.23 -5.94 -9.22
CA VAL A 54 -11.48 -7.35 -8.90
C VAL A 54 -12.94 -7.71 -9.14
N GLY A 55 -13.21 -8.22 -10.34
CA GLY A 55 -14.49 -8.90 -10.60
C GLY A 55 -14.65 -10.14 -9.70
N PRO A 56 -15.88 -10.69 -9.58
CA PRO A 56 -16.16 -11.89 -8.78
C PRO A 56 -15.18 -13.05 -9.08
N THR A 57 -14.80 -13.21 -10.36
CA THR A 57 -13.82 -14.20 -10.83
C THR A 57 -12.46 -14.08 -10.15
N GLN A 58 -11.93 -12.88 -9.96
CA GLN A 58 -10.63 -12.65 -9.31
C GLN A 58 -10.70 -12.87 -7.79
N ALA A 59 -11.87 -12.64 -7.20
CA ALA A 59 -12.15 -12.95 -5.81
C ALA A 59 -12.48 -14.44 -5.56
N GLY A 60 -12.59 -15.26 -6.61
CA GLY A 60 -12.94 -16.67 -6.50
C GLY A 60 -14.35 -16.92 -5.96
N ILE A 61 -15.28 -16.00 -6.21
CA ILE A 61 -16.69 -16.06 -5.76
C ILE A 61 -17.63 -15.67 -6.91
N PRO A 62 -18.87 -16.19 -6.95
CA PRO A 62 -19.76 -15.97 -8.11
C PRO A 62 -20.30 -14.53 -8.19
N GLN A 63 -20.59 -13.90 -7.04
CA GLN A 63 -21.09 -12.54 -6.97
C GLN A 63 -20.65 -11.86 -5.66
N ILE A 64 -20.41 -10.56 -5.76
CA ILE A 64 -20.06 -9.68 -4.64
C ILE A 64 -21.26 -8.77 -4.35
N ASP A 65 -21.76 -8.80 -3.12
CA ASP A 65 -22.71 -7.79 -2.64
C ASP A 65 -21.93 -6.68 -1.95
N ARG A 66 -22.41 -5.44 -2.07
CA ARG A 66 -21.71 -4.25 -1.57
C ARG A 66 -22.62 -3.39 -0.72
N LYS A 67 -22.11 -2.94 0.41
CA LYS A 67 -22.68 -1.86 1.22
C LYS A 67 -21.69 -0.71 1.28
N SER A 68 -22.15 0.51 1.10
CA SER A 68 -21.28 1.69 1.10
C SER A 68 -22.04 2.94 1.48
N GLY A 69 -21.30 3.97 1.84
CA GLY A 69 -21.79 5.32 2.09
C GLY A 69 -20.63 6.29 2.19
N ALA A 70 -20.92 7.53 2.54
CA ALA A 70 -19.92 8.55 2.78
C ALA A 70 -20.27 9.36 4.02
N ILE A 71 -19.26 9.75 4.79
CA ILE A 71 -19.35 10.64 5.92
C ILE A 71 -18.26 11.69 5.75
N GLU A 72 -18.68 12.93 5.48
CA GLU A 72 -17.79 14.04 5.13
C GLU A 72 -16.82 13.66 3.99
N HIS A 73 -15.52 13.61 4.27
CA HIS A 73 -14.47 13.32 3.31
C HIS A 73 -14.15 11.83 3.15
N TRP A 74 -14.81 10.97 3.92
CA TRP A 74 -14.52 9.54 3.98
C TRP A 74 -15.65 8.71 3.40
N GLY A 75 -15.37 8.01 2.31
CA GLY A 75 -16.23 6.93 1.82
C GLY A 75 -15.97 5.67 2.63
N TRP A 76 -17.01 4.94 3.02
CA TRP A 76 -16.89 3.61 3.61
C TRP A 76 -17.51 2.57 2.68
N GLN A 77 -16.94 1.37 2.67
CA GLN A 77 -17.43 0.27 1.86
C GLN A 77 -17.16 -1.07 2.55
N CYS A 78 -18.06 -2.02 2.35
CA CYS A 78 -17.91 -3.42 2.69
C CYS A 78 -18.35 -4.29 1.52
N ASN A 79 -17.53 -5.27 1.15
CA ASN A 79 -17.86 -6.29 0.16
C ASN A 79 -18.11 -7.64 0.83
N PHE A 80 -19.14 -8.33 0.35
CA PHE A 80 -19.66 -9.57 0.89
C PHE A 80 -19.64 -10.65 -0.18
N ASN A 81 -19.33 -11.88 0.23
CA ASN A 81 -19.59 -13.04 -0.59
C ASN A 81 -21.10 -13.27 -0.62
N SER A 82 -21.76 -13.02 -1.74
CA SER A 82 -23.22 -13.12 -1.89
C SER A 82 -23.80 -14.50 -1.54
N THR A 83 -23.03 -15.57 -1.73
CA THR A 83 -23.49 -16.94 -1.45
C THR A 83 -23.54 -17.23 0.05
N THR A 84 -22.57 -16.71 0.80
CA THR A 84 -22.47 -16.94 2.26
C THR A 84 -22.97 -15.75 3.08
N ASN A 85 -23.22 -14.62 2.42
CA ASN A 85 -23.49 -13.32 3.03
C ASN A 85 -22.47 -12.93 4.10
N ARG A 86 -21.19 -13.31 3.89
CA ARG A 86 -20.08 -13.01 4.80
C ARG A 86 -19.24 -11.85 4.27
N PRO A 87 -18.93 -10.83 5.10
CA PRO A 87 -18.04 -9.77 4.70
C PRO A 87 -16.62 -10.32 4.61
N PHE A 88 -15.89 -9.92 3.57
CA PHE A 88 -14.49 -10.32 3.39
C PHE A 88 -13.53 -9.14 3.29
N VAL A 89 -14.06 -7.92 3.14
CA VAL A 89 -13.29 -6.69 3.17
C VAL A 89 -14.21 -5.53 3.52
N CYS A 90 -13.75 -4.70 4.45
CA CYS A 90 -14.46 -3.53 4.94
C CYS A 90 -13.43 -2.45 5.26
N GLY A 91 -13.74 -1.21 4.92
CA GLY A 91 -12.84 -0.12 5.22
C GLY A 91 -13.37 1.23 4.76
N VAL A 92 -12.50 2.21 4.89
CA VAL A 92 -12.73 3.60 4.53
C VAL A 92 -11.67 4.08 3.56
N GLN A 93 -12.04 5.05 2.73
CA GLN A 93 -11.15 5.70 1.78
C GLN A 93 -11.40 7.21 1.74
N GLN A 94 -10.31 7.96 1.65
CA GLN A 94 -10.32 9.37 1.25
C GLN A 94 -9.39 9.54 0.05
N ASN A 95 -9.81 10.32 -0.94
CA ASN A 95 -8.98 10.72 -2.07
C ASN A 95 -8.32 12.07 -1.78
N PHE A 96 -7.03 12.19 -2.07
CA PHE A 96 -6.32 13.46 -2.00
C PHE A 96 -6.49 14.20 -3.32
N GLN A 97 -6.91 15.45 -3.25
CA GLN A 97 -7.19 16.26 -4.43
C GLN A 97 -6.27 17.48 -4.45
N LEU A 98 -5.76 17.81 -5.63
CA LEU A 98 -5.11 19.07 -5.93
C LEU A 98 -6.09 19.95 -6.68
N ASN A 99 -6.33 21.14 -6.14
CA ASN A 99 -7.15 22.15 -6.78
C ASN A 99 -6.23 23.13 -7.51
N ASP A 100 -6.15 22.99 -8.84
CA ASP A 100 -5.55 23.98 -9.70
C ASP A 100 -6.57 25.10 -9.93
N VAL A 101 -6.48 26.12 -9.07
CA VAL A 101 -7.38 27.28 -9.10
C VAL A 101 -7.23 28.07 -10.39
N GLN A 102 -6.03 28.09 -10.99
CA GLN A 102 -5.76 28.85 -12.20
C GLN A 102 -6.42 28.22 -13.43
N HIS A 103 -6.38 26.89 -13.52
CA HIS A 103 -6.98 26.14 -14.63
C HIS A 103 -8.39 25.60 -14.32
N HIS A 104 -8.91 25.85 -13.11
CA HIS A 104 -10.19 25.31 -12.61
C HIS A 104 -10.27 23.78 -12.69
N VAL A 105 -9.14 23.09 -12.45
CA VAL A 105 -9.06 21.63 -12.51
C VAL A 105 -8.86 21.06 -11.11
N VAL A 106 -9.71 20.10 -10.75
CA VAL A 106 -9.52 19.27 -9.56
C VAL A 106 -8.96 17.93 -10.01
N SER A 107 -7.77 17.56 -9.52
CA SER A 107 -7.10 16.31 -9.86
C SER A 107 -6.88 15.45 -8.63
N THR A 108 -7.26 14.18 -8.67
CA THR A 108 -6.87 13.21 -7.63
C THR A 108 -5.38 12.94 -7.73
N ILE A 109 -4.66 13.26 -6.67
CA ILE A 109 -3.20 13.07 -6.56
C ILE A 109 -2.82 11.87 -5.71
N GLY A 110 -3.79 11.24 -5.04
CA GLY A 110 -3.55 10.05 -4.23
C GLY A 110 -4.78 9.65 -3.43
N SER A 111 -4.60 8.73 -2.50
CA SER A 111 -5.64 8.30 -1.57
C SER A 111 -5.06 7.68 -0.30
N MET A 112 -5.87 7.65 0.75
CA MET A 112 -5.66 6.84 1.94
C MET A 112 -6.80 5.84 2.07
N GLN A 113 -6.44 4.60 2.40
CA GLN A 113 -7.38 3.54 2.74
C GLN A 113 -7.02 2.97 4.11
N ILE A 114 -8.04 2.71 4.92
CA ILE A 114 -7.91 1.95 6.16
C ILE A 114 -8.93 0.82 6.10
N ALA A 115 -8.46 -0.42 6.06
CA ALA A 115 -9.36 -1.55 5.83
C ALA A 115 -8.93 -2.81 6.55
N ARG A 116 -9.91 -3.65 6.85
CA ARG A 116 -9.71 -5.05 7.23
C ARG A 116 -10.02 -5.91 6.01
N ALA A 117 -9.31 -7.03 5.88
CA ALA A 117 -9.54 -7.95 4.78
C ALA A 117 -9.21 -9.39 5.20
N VAL A 118 -10.01 -10.35 4.73
CA VAL A 118 -9.77 -11.79 4.84
C VAL A 118 -10.13 -12.44 3.50
N PRO A 119 -9.51 -13.57 3.11
CA PRO A 119 -9.87 -14.23 1.87
C PRO A 119 -11.40 -14.51 1.79
N PRO A 120 -12.07 -14.30 0.64
CA PRO A 120 -13.54 -14.37 0.53
C PRO A 120 -14.20 -15.68 0.96
N ASN A 121 -13.45 -16.78 0.95
CA ASN A 121 -13.90 -18.11 1.35
C ASN A 121 -13.26 -18.58 2.67
N SER A 122 -12.58 -17.69 3.39
CA SER A 122 -11.92 -18.01 4.66
C SER A 122 -12.95 -18.22 5.78
N PRO A 123 -12.72 -19.16 6.72
CA PRO A 123 -13.51 -19.23 7.95
C PRO A 123 -13.21 -18.06 8.91
N ALA A 124 -12.09 -17.34 8.74
CA ALA A 124 -11.74 -16.20 9.59
C ALA A 124 -12.84 -15.12 9.58
N ARG A 125 -13.07 -14.50 10.74
CA ARG A 125 -14.00 -13.38 10.87
C ARG A 125 -13.29 -12.09 10.47
N LEU A 126 -13.92 -11.28 9.63
CA LEU A 126 -13.34 -10.02 9.17
C LEU A 126 -13.08 -9.04 10.32
N ALA A 127 -13.98 -9.00 11.31
CA ALA A 127 -13.85 -8.14 12.49
C ALA A 127 -12.58 -8.42 13.31
N ASP A 128 -12.04 -9.64 13.23
CA ASP A 128 -10.86 -10.05 13.98
C ASP A 128 -9.55 -9.80 13.20
N ALA A 129 -9.64 -9.49 11.90
CA ALA A 129 -8.47 -9.20 11.05
C ALA A 129 -7.92 -7.80 11.36
N PRO A 130 -6.59 -7.61 11.50
CA PRO A 130 -6.03 -6.29 11.78
C PRO A 130 -6.33 -5.32 10.63
N TYR A 131 -6.38 -4.02 10.95
CA TYR A 131 -6.41 -3.01 9.88
C TYR A 131 -5.08 -2.99 9.13
N LYS A 132 -5.19 -2.65 7.85
CA LYS A 132 -4.09 -2.23 7.00
C LYS A 132 -4.33 -0.78 6.61
N ILE A 133 -3.28 0.03 6.69
CA ILE A 133 -3.30 1.44 6.28
C ILE A 133 -2.49 1.54 5.00
N ILE A 134 -3.18 1.80 3.89
CA ILE A 134 -2.59 1.87 2.56
C ILE A 134 -2.69 3.31 2.06
N LEU A 135 -1.56 3.83 1.60
CA LEU A 135 -1.49 5.13 0.95
C LEU A 135 -1.08 4.97 -0.51
N ARG A 136 -1.83 5.62 -1.39
CA ARG A 136 -1.41 5.87 -2.76
C ARG A 136 -1.01 7.33 -2.88
N VAL A 137 0.19 7.57 -3.36
CA VAL A 137 0.78 8.92 -3.45
C VAL A 137 1.33 9.18 -4.86
N PRO A 138 1.57 10.44 -5.24
CA PRO A 138 2.11 10.79 -6.56
C PRO A 138 3.44 10.10 -6.87
N LEU A 139 3.76 10.02 -8.16
CA LEU A 139 5.10 9.68 -8.64
C LEU A 139 6.10 10.83 -8.36
N GLY A 140 7.39 10.56 -8.60
CA GLY A 140 8.46 11.55 -8.41
C GLY A 140 9.00 11.65 -6.98
N LEU A 141 8.65 10.68 -6.12
CA LEU A 141 9.14 10.56 -4.77
C LEU A 141 10.48 9.81 -4.70
N SER A 142 11.19 10.03 -3.60
CA SER A 142 12.38 9.26 -3.23
C SER A 142 11.94 8.03 -2.44
N LEU A 143 12.23 6.85 -2.99
CA LEU A 143 11.96 5.57 -2.32
C LEU A 143 13.06 5.18 -1.32
N ASN A 144 14.21 5.88 -1.39
CA ASN A 144 15.38 5.66 -0.53
C ASN A 144 15.48 6.63 0.66
N LYS A 145 14.61 7.64 0.74
CA LYS A 145 14.46 8.53 1.89
C LYS A 145 13.14 8.24 2.59
N HIS A 146 13.13 8.39 3.91
CA HIS A 146 11.91 8.16 4.68
C HIS A 146 10.83 9.17 4.32
N SER A 147 9.62 8.66 4.14
CA SER A 147 8.37 9.42 4.05
C SER A 147 7.47 8.99 5.19
N PHE A 148 6.55 9.85 5.62
CA PHE A 148 5.80 9.63 6.85
C PHE A 148 4.32 9.98 6.72
N LEU A 149 3.51 9.27 7.51
CA LEU A 149 2.14 9.61 7.87
C LEU A 149 2.14 10.22 9.28
N GLY A 150 1.71 11.47 9.40
CA GLY A 150 1.49 12.16 10.66
C GLY A 150 0.01 12.44 10.89
N VAL A 151 -0.36 12.64 12.15
CA VAL A 151 -1.69 13.09 12.58
C VAL A 151 -1.53 14.19 13.61
N ASP A 152 -2.03 15.39 13.30
CA ASP A 152 -1.84 16.60 14.09
C ASP A 152 -0.37 16.73 14.55
N ASN A 153 -0.14 16.66 15.87
CA ASN A 153 1.19 16.73 16.49
C ASN A 153 1.70 15.38 17.03
N ALA A 154 1.03 14.27 16.70
CA ALA A 154 1.47 12.94 17.11
C ALA A 154 2.78 12.54 16.39
N PRO A 155 3.61 11.65 16.99
CA PRO A 155 4.80 11.15 16.33
C PRO A 155 4.47 10.55 14.94
N PRO A 156 5.20 10.96 13.88
CA PRO A 156 4.94 10.48 12.54
C PRO A 156 5.38 9.03 12.36
N VAL A 157 4.58 8.24 11.64
CA VAL A 157 4.83 6.83 11.34
C VAL A 157 5.46 6.73 9.95
N PRO A 158 6.60 6.02 9.79
CA PRO A 158 7.24 5.87 8.49
C PRO A 158 6.39 5.04 7.52
N LEU A 159 6.49 5.35 6.24
CA LEU A 159 5.87 4.60 5.15
C LEU A 159 6.83 3.56 4.59
N GLU A 160 6.32 2.35 4.39
CA GLU A 160 7.01 1.24 3.73
C GLU A 160 6.53 1.11 2.29
N TRP A 161 7.39 1.47 1.34
CA TRP A 161 7.08 1.40 -0.09
C TRP A 161 6.94 -0.03 -0.58
N GLN A 162 5.85 -0.32 -1.30
CA GLN A 162 5.57 -1.64 -1.85
C GLN A 162 5.90 -1.70 -3.34
N TYR A 163 5.27 -0.84 -4.13
CA TYR A 163 5.46 -0.74 -5.57
C TYR A 163 4.99 0.62 -6.09
N CYS A 164 5.34 0.93 -7.34
CA CYS A 164 4.77 2.06 -8.06
C CYS A 164 4.22 1.57 -9.40
N ASP A 165 3.11 2.17 -9.82
CA ASP A 165 2.48 1.96 -11.12
C ASP A 165 2.20 3.33 -11.78
N ASN A 166 1.49 3.32 -12.91
CA ASN A 166 1.15 4.56 -13.63
C ASN A 166 0.15 5.47 -12.88
N LYS A 167 -0.44 5.01 -11.77
CA LYS A 167 -1.37 5.77 -10.92
C LYS A 167 -0.69 6.31 -9.66
N GLY A 168 0.57 5.99 -9.41
CA GLY A 168 1.31 6.45 -8.23
C GLY A 168 2.12 5.36 -7.54
N CYS A 169 2.69 5.71 -6.39
CA CYS A 169 3.37 4.76 -5.52
C CYS A 169 2.45 4.33 -4.38
N VAL A 170 2.50 3.05 -4.04
CA VAL A 170 1.77 2.45 -2.92
C VAL A 170 2.74 2.27 -1.75
N GLY A 171 2.37 2.84 -0.60
CA GLY A 171 3.07 2.70 0.66
C GLY A 171 2.14 2.20 1.76
N LEU A 172 2.70 1.49 2.73
CA LEU A 172 1.99 1.03 3.93
C LEU A 172 2.45 1.83 5.13
N ALA A 173 1.52 2.22 6.00
CA ALA A 173 1.87 2.63 7.35
C ALA A 173 1.70 1.41 8.27
N ALA A 174 2.71 1.13 9.10
CA ALA A 174 2.62 0.07 10.09
C ALA A 174 1.43 0.34 11.02
N PHE A 175 0.56 -0.66 11.17
CA PHE A 175 -0.57 -0.56 12.07
C PHE A 175 -0.08 -0.59 13.53
N THR A 176 -0.47 0.41 14.31
CA THR A 176 -0.40 0.36 15.77
C THR A 176 -1.69 0.91 16.36
N GLN A 177 -1.98 0.54 17.61
CA GLN A 177 -3.16 1.05 18.29
C GLN A 177 -3.05 2.58 18.48
N GLU A 178 -1.85 3.08 18.78
CA GLU A 178 -1.58 4.51 18.95
C GLU A 178 -1.86 5.31 17.67
N LEU A 179 -1.45 4.79 16.51
CA LEU A 179 -1.73 5.43 15.22
C LEU A 179 -3.23 5.44 14.93
N MET A 180 -3.94 4.33 15.15
CA MET A 180 -5.39 4.30 14.94
C MET A 180 -6.15 5.25 15.86
N ASP A 181 -5.74 5.31 17.11
CA ASP A 181 -6.28 6.22 18.11
C ASP A 181 -6.06 7.67 17.71
N ALA A 182 -4.86 8.00 17.22
CA ALA A 182 -4.56 9.32 16.67
C ALA A 182 -5.44 9.62 15.45
N LEU A 183 -5.54 8.71 14.49
CA LEU A 183 -6.38 8.87 13.29
C LEU A 183 -7.86 9.09 13.63
N ARG A 184 -8.40 8.32 14.59
CA ARG A 184 -9.81 8.43 15.00
C ARG A 184 -10.12 9.75 15.70
N ARG A 185 -9.19 10.33 16.46
CA ARG A 185 -9.42 11.55 17.26
C ARG A 185 -8.87 12.81 16.61
N GLY A 186 -7.96 12.67 15.65
CA GLY A 186 -7.23 13.76 15.07
C GLY A 186 -8.10 14.63 14.17
N SER A 187 -7.59 15.82 13.85
CA SER A 187 -8.27 16.77 12.98
C SER A 187 -7.67 16.80 11.58
N ILE A 188 -6.34 16.74 11.48
CA ILE A 188 -5.59 16.85 10.23
C ILE A 188 -4.57 15.71 10.13
N GLY A 189 -4.57 15.03 9.00
CA GLY A 189 -3.53 14.09 8.60
C GLY A 189 -2.49 14.79 7.72
N HIS A 190 -1.25 14.35 7.83
CA HIS A 190 -0.10 14.90 7.10
C HIS A 190 0.65 13.77 6.40
N LEU A 191 0.77 13.82 5.07
CA LEU A 191 1.73 12.98 4.35
C LEU A 191 2.97 13.80 4.05
N MET A 192 4.08 13.44 4.67
CA MET A 192 5.39 14.08 4.49
C MET A 192 6.23 13.21 3.57
N LEU A 193 6.19 13.52 2.28
CA LEU A 193 6.75 12.69 1.22
C LEU A 193 8.10 13.23 0.76
N ALA A 194 9.15 12.46 0.93
CA ALA A 194 10.48 12.84 0.43
C ALA A 194 10.46 12.87 -1.10
N LYS A 195 10.78 14.02 -1.70
CA LYS A 195 10.85 14.12 -3.15
C LYS A 195 12.12 13.45 -3.67
N ARG A 196 12.12 13.02 -4.94
CA ARG A 196 13.32 12.43 -5.59
C ARG A 196 14.48 13.42 -5.60
N ASP A 197 14.18 14.70 -5.81
CA ASP A 197 15.10 15.82 -5.69
C ASP A 197 15.25 16.27 -4.23
N ALA A 198 15.56 17.55 -4.00
CA ALA A 198 15.61 18.12 -2.66
C ALA A 198 14.22 18.57 -2.18
N GLY A 199 13.93 18.34 -0.89
CA GLY A 199 12.72 18.82 -0.22
C GLY A 199 11.67 17.76 0.08
N VAL A 200 10.58 18.19 0.70
CA VAL A 200 9.46 17.36 1.15
C VAL A 200 8.17 17.91 0.54
N LEU A 201 7.40 17.04 -0.12
CA LEU A 201 6.02 17.32 -0.49
C LEU A 201 5.14 17.01 0.71
N THR A 202 4.41 18.00 1.22
CA THR A 202 3.44 17.78 2.30
C THR A 202 2.02 17.80 1.73
N ILE A 203 1.27 16.71 1.94
CA ILE A 203 -0.16 16.64 1.60
C ILE A 203 -0.93 16.63 2.91
N ASN A 204 -1.70 17.69 3.15
CA ASN A 204 -2.60 17.76 4.29
C ASN A 204 -3.99 17.26 3.88
N PHE A 205 -4.65 16.50 4.76
CA PHE A 205 -5.99 15.99 4.51
C PHE A 205 -6.83 16.02 5.79
N PRO A 206 -8.14 16.33 5.69
CA PRO A 206 -9.02 16.34 6.84
C PRO A 206 -9.26 14.93 7.38
N LEU A 207 -9.27 14.80 8.71
CA LEU A 207 -9.68 13.57 9.40
C LEU A 207 -11.14 13.62 9.88
N GLY A 208 -11.82 14.76 9.73
CA GLY A 208 -13.26 14.89 9.95
C GLY A 208 -14.04 13.79 9.22
N GLY A 209 -14.94 13.13 9.94
CA GLY A 209 -15.72 11.99 9.44
C GLY A 209 -15.03 10.62 9.47
N LEU A 210 -13.73 10.53 9.75
CA LEU A 210 -12.99 9.25 9.71
C LEU A 210 -13.51 8.24 10.74
N ALA A 211 -13.55 8.62 12.02
CA ALA A 211 -14.02 7.74 13.09
C ALA A 211 -15.44 7.17 12.85
N PRO A 212 -16.47 8.00 12.58
CA PRO A 212 -17.80 7.46 12.29
C PRO A 212 -17.86 6.64 11.00
N ALA A 213 -17.03 6.93 9.99
CA ALA A 213 -16.93 6.10 8.78
C ALA A 213 -16.33 4.72 9.08
N LEU A 214 -15.31 4.65 9.94
CA LEU A 214 -14.74 3.41 10.44
C LEU A 214 -15.77 2.64 11.26
N ASP A 215 -16.49 3.30 12.16
CA ASP A 215 -17.55 2.67 12.97
C ASP A 215 -18.67 2.08 12.09
N ALA A 216 -19.05 2.78 11.01
CA ALA A 216 -19.99 2.26 10.03
C ALA A 216 -19.44 1.01 9.34
N ALA A 217 -18.20 1.03 8.86
CA ALA A 217 -17.55 -0.11 8.23
C ALA A 217 -17.43 -1.31 9.20
N ASP A 218 -17.04 -1.07 10.46
CA ASP A 218 -16.90 -2.09 11.50
C ASP A 218 -18.26 -2.70 11.90
N GLY A 219 -19.31 -1.88 11.94
CA GLY A 219 -20.68 -2.33 12.15
C GLY A 219 -21.17 -3.30 11.08
N TRP A 220 -20.63 -3.21 9.85
CA TRP A 220 -20.87 -4.17 8.78
C TRP A 220 -19.90 -5.36 8.82
N ALA A 221 -18.64 -5.15 9.17
CA ALA A 221 -17.61 -6.20 9.29
C ALA A 221 -17.92 -7.23 10.38
N SER A 222 -18.67 -6.82 11.41
CA SER A 222 -19.10 -7.67 12.54
C SER A 222 -20.34 -8.51 12.26
N LYS A 223 -21.07 -8.25 11.16
CA LYS A 223 -22.28 -9.01 10.80
C LYS A 223 -21.90 -10.37 10.20
N ASN A 224 -22.43 -11.43 10.79
CA ASN A 224 -22.50 -12.74 10.15
C ASN A 224 -23.86 -12.87 9.48
N GLY A 225 -23.91 -12.96 8.15
CA GLY A 225 -25.01 -13.59 7.42
C GLY A 225 -26.43 -13.05 7.67
N GLY A 226 -26.61 -11.76 7.86
CA GLY A 226 -27.93 -11.20 8.14
C GLY A 226 -28.06 -9.74 7.75
N VAL A 227 -28.35 -9.51 6.48
CA VAL A 227 -29.04 -8.28 6.08
C VAL A 227 -30.07 -8.64 5.04
N SER A 228 -31.31 -8.78 5.50
CA SER A 228 -32.45 -8.46 4.64
C SER A 228 -32.36 -6.98 4.22
N PRO A 229 -32.97 -6.63 3.06
CA PRO A 229 -32.89 -5.32 2.42
C PRO A 229 -33.11 -4.14 3.36
#